data_AF-A0ABD2WFD4-F1
#
_entry.id   AF-A0ABD2WFD4-F1
#
_cell.length_a   1.000
_cell.length_b   1.000
_cell.length_c   1.000
_cell.angle_alpha   90.00
_cell.angle_beta   90.00
_cell.angle_gamma   90.00
#
_symmetry.space_group_name_H-M   'P 1'
#
loop_
_entity.id
_entity.type
_entity.pdbx_description
1 polymer ?
#
loop_
_entity_poly.entity_id
_entity_poly.type
_entity_poly.pdbx_seq_one_letter_code
_entity_poly.pdbx_strand_id
1 'polypeptide(L)' 'MEALLAKQLKLAGHIANFYTNSTDKVGAENQTESYFVSRLELLESYWEKFTNNHDQLVCYEKEFASHQYFAEDG' A
#
# COMPACT_ATOMS: atom_id res chain seq x y z
N MET A 1 -15.65 1.26 1.36
CA MET A 1 -14.60 2.28 1.49
C MET A 1 -13.71 2.05 2.70
N GLU A 2 -14.23 2.01 3.94
CA GLU A 2 -13.41 1.87 5.16
C GLU A 2 -12.47 0.65 5.16
N ALA A 3 -12.96 -0.52 4.75
CA ALA A 3 -12.12 -1.72 4.65
C ALA A 3 -10.99 -1.59 3.62
N LEU A 4 -11.20 -0.83 2.54
CA LEU A 4 -10.19 -0.55 1.52
C LEU A 4 -9.15 0.45 2.04
N LEU A 5 -9.59 1.50 2.74
CA LEU A 5 -8.72 2.46 3.40
C LEU A 5 -7.85 1.79 4.47
N ALA A 6 -8.43 0.91 5.29
CA ALA A 6 -7.67 0.14 6.29
C ALA A 6 -6.60 -0.74 5.64
N LYS A 7 -6.91 -1.40 4.51
CA LYS A 7 -5.93 -2.17 3.73
C LYS A 7 -4.82 -1.26 3.15
N GLN A 8 -5.18 -0.08 2.66
CA GLN A 8 -4.23 0.91 2.14
C GLN A 8 -3.24 1.37 3.21
N LEU A 9 -3.73 1.75 4.39
CA LEU A 9 -2.91 2.17 5.53
C LEU A 9 -1.98 1.04 6.00
N LYS A 10 -2.47 -0.20 6.03
CA LYS A 10 -1.64 -1.36 6.37
C LYS A 10 -0.50 -1.58 5.36
N LEU A 11 -0.81 -1.49 4.06
CA LEU A 11 0.20 -1.59 3.00
C LEU A 11 1.23 -0.46 3.09
N ALA A 12 0.79 0.79 3.32
CA ALA A 12 1.69 1.91 3.55
C ALA A 12 2.66 1.63 4.72
N GLY A 13 2.14 1.09 5.83
CA GLY A 13 2.95 0.69 6.98
C GLY A 13 3.97 -0.40 6.64
N HIS A 14 3.58 -1.41 5.86
CA HIS A 14 4.52 -2.46 5.43
C HIS A 14 5.64 -1.91 4.54
N ILE A 15 5.31 -1.02 3.61
CA ILE A 15 6.25 -0.36 2.70
C ILE A 15 7.20 0.55 3.48
N ALA A 16 6.67 1.42 4.35
CA ALA A 16 7.47 2.35 5.14
C ALA A 16 8.48 1.65 6.05
N ASN A 17 8.08 0.51 6.63
CA ASN A 17 8.93 -0.30 7.50
C ASN A 17 9.72 -1.38 6.74
N PHE A 18 9.67 -1.39 5.41
CA PHE A 18 10.18 -2.50 4.62
C PHE A 18 11.68 -2.70 4.82
N TYR A 19 12.46 -1.62 4.76
CA TYR A 19 13.91 -1.66 4.96
C TYR A 19 14.25 -2.21 6.36
N THR A 20 13.70 -1.62 7.42
CA THR A 20 13.95 -2.08 8.79
C THR A 20 13.56 -3.55 9.00
N ASN A 21 12.45 -4.00 8.41
CA ASN A 21 12.02 -5.40 8.52
C ASN A 21 12.84 -6.37 7.65
N SER A 22 13.48 -5.88 6.59
CA SER A 22 14.25 -6.71 5.64
C SER A 22 15.75 -6.63 5.85
N THR A 23 16.23 -5.66 6.63
CA THR A 23 17.65 -5.40 6.80
C THR A 23 17.98 -5.26 8.28
N ASP A 24 17.49 -4.21 8.96
CA ASP A 24 17.91 -3.91 10.34
C ASP A 24 17.56 -5.01 11.35
N LYS A 25 16.42 -5.69 11.16
CA LYS A 25 15.95 -6.77 12.05
C LYS A 25 16.47 -8.15 11.70
N VAL A 26 17.20 -8.28 10.59
CA VAL A 26 17.64 -9.56 10.05
C VAL A 26 19.13 -9.71 10.35
N GLY A 27 19.49 -10.78 11.06
CA GLY A 27 20.90 -11.10 11.32
C GLY A 27 21.69 -11.19 10.02
N ALA A 28 22.93 -10.71 10.02
CA ALA A 28 23.77 -10.62 8.83
C ALA A 28 23.98 -11.99 8.15
N GLU A 29 23.95 -13.08 8.92
CA GLU A 29 24.02 -14.45 8.44
C GLU A 29 22.84 -14.87 7.54
N ASN A 30 21.71 -14.18 7.67
CA ASN A 30 20.50 -14.43 6.88
C ASN A 30 20.33 -13.45 5.71
N GLN A 31 21.22 -12.45 5.58
CA GLN A 31 21.18 -11.46 4.50
C GLN A 31 21.85 -11.99 3.23
N THR A 32 21.33 -13.09 2.69
CA THR A 32 21.79 -13.69 1.45
C THR A 32 21.22 -12.95 0.23
N GLU A 33 21.84 -13.16 -0.93
CA GLU A 33 21.29 -12.68 -2.21
C GLU A 33 19.87 -13.22 -2.44
N SER A 34 19.66 -14.53 -2.25
CA SER A 34 18.34 -15.16 -2.39
C SER A 34 17.30 -14.56 -1.45
N TYR A 35 17.69 -14.23 -0.22
CA TYR A 35 16.82 -13.53 0.72
C TYR A 35 16.41 -12.17 0.14
N PHE A 36 17.36 -11.35 -0.31
CA PHE A 36 17.05 -10.02 -0.85
C PHE A 36 16.24 -10.07 -2.14
N VAL A 37 16.45 -11.04 -3.02
CA VAL A 37 15.61 -11.26 -4.20
C VAL A 37 14.15 -11.49 -3.78
N SER A 38 13.90 -12.42 -2.87
CA SER A 38 12.53 -12.67 -2.38
C SER A 38 11.94 -11.48 -1.62
N ARG A 39 12.77 -10.67 -0.96
CA ARG A 39 12.33 -9.42 -0.33
C ARG A 39 11.90 -8.41 -1.41
N LEU A 40 12.69 -8.21 -2.47
CA LEU A 40 12.34 -7.29 -3.55
C LEU A 40 11.03 -7.67 -4.24
N GLU A 41 10.84 -8.96 -4.55
CA GLU A 41 9.57 -9.47 -5.11
C GLU A 41 8.38 -9.18 -4.18
N LEU A 42 8.57 -9.29 -2.86
CA LEU A 42 7.55 -8.95 -1.88
C LEU A 42 7.23 -7.45 -1.87
N LEU A 43 8.26 -6.59 -1.98
CA LEU A 43 8.09 -5.14 -2.03
C LEU A 43 7.32 -4.72 -3.29
N GLU A 44 7.65 -5.31 -4.43
CA GLU A 44 6.92 -5.09 -5.69
C GLU A 44 5.45 -5.47 -5.54
N SER A 45 5.15 -6.63 -4.93
CA SER A 45 3.76 -7.03 -4.67
C SER A 45 3.02 -6.06 -3.72
N TYR A 46 3.71 -5.48 -2.73
CA TYR A 46 3.11 -4.47 -1.88
C TYR A 46 2.78 -3.19 -2.64
N TRP A 47 3.68 -2.72 -3.51
CA TRP A 47 3.45 -1.53 -4.33
C TRP A 47 2.35 -1.72 -5.37
N GLU A 48 2.29 -2.88 -6.02
CA GLU A 48 1.23 -3.23 -6.96
C GLU A 48 -0.15 -3.14 -6.28
N LYS A 49 -0.29 -3.79 -5.12
CA LYS A 49 -1.54 -3.76 -4.33
C LYS A 49 -1.87 -2.36 -3.82
N PHE A 50 -0.86 -1.60 -3.39
CA PHE A 50 -1.04 -0.24 -2.91
C PHE A 50 -1.56 0.68 -4.03
N THR A 51 -1.00 0.57 -5.23
CA THR A 51 -1.40 1.34 -6.41
C THR A 51 -2.84 0.98 -6.81
N ASN A 52 -3.15 -0.30 -6.91
CA ASN A 52 -4.51 -0.75 -7.25
C ASN A 52 -5.57 -0.28 -6.25
N ASN A 53 -5.27 -0.34 -4.95
CA ASN A 53 -6.18 0.17 -3.92
C ASN A 53 -6.29 1.70 -3.96
N HIS A 54 -5.20 2.41 -4.26
CA HIS A 54 -5.20 3.86 -4.42
C HIS A 54 -6.12 4.28 -5.57
N ASP A 55 -5.99 3.65 -6.73
CA ASP A 55 -6.82 3.93 -7.90
C ASP A 55 -8.31 3.74 -7.58
N GLN A 56 -8.66 2.65 -6.88
CA GLN A 56 -10.03 2.42 -6.43
C GLN A 56 -10.52 3.51 -5.46
N LEU A 57 -9.70 3.93 -4.50
CA LEU A 57 -10.05 5.00 -3.55
C LEU A 57 -10.29 6.33 -4.25
N VAL A 58 -9.44 6.68 -5.23
CA VAL A 58 -9.59 7.90 -6.05
C VAL A 58 -10.86 7.85 -6.89
N CYS A 59 -11.22 6.69 -7.46
CA CYS A 59 -12.49 6.52 -8.17
C CYS A 59 -13.67 6.78 -7.25
N TYR A 60 -13.67 6.22 -6.03
CA TYR A 60 -14.73 6.49 -5.06
C TYR A 60 -14.82 7.98 -4.70
N GLU A 61 -13.70 8.68 -4.48
CA GLU A 61 -13.70 10.12 -4.20
C GLU A 61 -14.40 10.92 -5.31
N LYS A 62 -14.09 10.60 -6.58
CA LYS A 62 -14.74 11.22 -7.74
C LYS A 62 -16.23 10.92 -7.81
N GLU A 63 -16.64 9.67 -7.56
CA GLU A 63 -18.04 9.27 -7.53
C GLU A 63 -18.81 10.03 -6.42
N PHE A 64 -18.25 10.13 -5.22
CA PHE A 64 -18.82 10.90 -4.11
C PHE A 64 -18.93 12.39 -4.45
N ALA A 65 -17.89 12.99 -5.04
CA ALA A 65 -17.92 14.39 -5.46
C ALA A 65 -18.95 14.68 -6.57
N SER A 66 -19.26 13.68 -7.39
CA SER A 66 -20.26 13.79 -8.47
C SER A 66 -21.71 13.52 -8.01
N HIS A 67 -21.91 13.09 -6.77
CA HIS A 67 -23.24 12.71 -6.28
C HIS A 67 -24.11 13.94 -6.06
N GLN A 68 -25.33 13.93 -6.62
CA GLN A 68 -26.23 15.08 -6.72
C GLN A 68 -26.55 15.81 -5.39
N TYR A 69 -26.48 15.10 -4.26
CA TYR A 69 -26.60 15.66 -2.91
C TYR A 69 -25.55 16.75 -2.61
N PHE A 70 -24.33 16.63 -3.15
CA PHE A 70 -23.25 17.61 -2.99
C PHE A 70 -23.21 18.65 -4.12
N ALA A 71 -24.03 18.49 -5.17
CA ALA A 71 -24.09 19.41 -6.31
C ALA A 71 -25.12 20.54 -6.12
N GLU A 72 -26.08 20.38 -5.21
CA GLU A 72 -27.19 21.33 -4.99
C GLU A 72 -26.96 22.29 -3.80
N ASP A 73 -25.92 22.09 -2.99
CA ASP A 73 -25.52 22.97 -1.86
C ASP A 73 -24.40 23.98 -2.22
N GLY A 74 -24.11 24.16 -3.53
CA GLY A 74 -23.06 25.04 -4.06
C GLY A 74 -23.57 26.29 -4.76
#